data_AF-B1JDU5-F1
#
_entry.id   AF-B1JDU5-F1
#
_cell.length_a   1.000
_cell.length_b   1.000
_cell.length_c   1.000
_cell.angle_alpha   90.00
_cell.angle_beta   90.00
_cell.angle_gamma   90.00
#
_symmetry.space_group_name_H-M   'P 1'
#
loop_
_entity.id
_entity.type
_entity.pdbx_description
1 polymer ?
#
loop_
_entity_poly.entity_id
_entity_poly.type
_entity_poly.pdbx_seq_one_letter_code
_entity_poly.pdbx_strand_id
1 'polypeptide(L)'
;MSDDLKARTTVGQETFLDLYAIQPGVPLDHAFDELSVLLGCIRHLSEEAEMEGNLVAGSAARILSAMAKALINDMEMGLNRGA
;
A
#
# COMPACT_ATOMS: atom_id res chain seq x y z
N MET A 1 5.58 -1.66 20.20
CA MET A 1 5.24 -1.36 18.79
C MET A 1 3.90 -1.97 18.35
N SER A 2 3.40 -3.06 18.96
CA SER A 2 2.17 -3.73 18.49
C SER A 2 0.86 -3.09 18.98
N ASP A 3 0.81 -2.55 20.20
CA ASP A 3 -0.46 -2.00 20.74
C ASP A 3 -0.79 -0.60 20.20
N ASP A 4 0.22 0.23 19.91
CA ASP A 4 0.02 1.58 19.35
C ASP A 4 -0.51 1.54 17.90
N LEU A 5 -0.14 0.51 17.13
CA LEU A 5 -0.62 0.32 15.77
C LEU A 5 -2.07 -0.19 15.75
N LYS A 6 -2.45 -1.05 16.70
CA LYS A 6 -3.83 -1.54 16.86
C LYS A 6 -4.81 -0.42 17.24
N ALA A 7 -4.34 0.60 17.95
CA ALA A 7 -5.15 1.74 18.35
C ALA A 7 -5.36 2.78 17.23
N ARG A 8 -4.65 2.63 16.10
CA ARG A 8 -4.66 3.59 15.00
C ARG A 8 -5.27 2.95 13.76
N THR A 9 -5.86 3.78 12.92
CA THR A 9 -6.50 3.34 11.69
C THR A 9 -6.06 4.16 10.50
N THR A 10 -6.23 3.59 9.31
CA THR A 10 -6.21 4.35 8.05
C THR A 10 -7.20 5.52 8.11
N VAL A 11 -6.85 6.57 7.41
CA VAL A 11 -7.53 7.86 7.38
C VAL A 11 -8.51 7.95 6.20
N GLY A 12 -8.17 7.32 5.08
CA GLY A 12 -8.92 7.37 3.83
C GLY A 12 -8.90 8.73 3.12
N GLN A 13 -7.80 9.47 3.25
CA GLN A 13 -7.60 10.74 2.55
C GLN A 13 -6.69 10.61 1.33
N GLU A 14 -5.86 9.58 1.25
CA GLU A 14 -5.08 9.34 0.03
C GLU A 14 -5.88 8.64 -1.05
N THR A 15 -5.51 8.96 -2.29
CA THR A 15 -6.03 8.36 -3.50
C THR A 15 -4.89 7.87 -4.39
N PHE A 16 -5.15 6.89 -5.24
CA PHE A 16 -4.23 6.49 -6.31
C PHE A 16 -4.94 6.41 -7.65
N LEU A 17 -4.19 6.76 -8.70
CA LEU A 17 -4.66 6.79 -10.10
C LEU A 17 -5.91 7.66 -10.31
N ASP A 18 -6.21 8.58 -9.39
CA ASP A 18 -7.42 9.42 -9.37
C ASP A 18 -8.76 8.66 -9.40
N LEU A 19 -8.71 7.33 -9.22
CA LEU A 19 -9.86 6.43 -9.36
C LEU A 19 -10.21 5.73 -8.05
N TYR A 20 -9.24 5.58 -7.15
CA TYR A 20 -9.38 4.76 -5.96
C TYR A 20 -8.92 5.53 -4.73
N ALA A 21 -9.59 5.32 -3.61
CA ALA A 21 -9.25 5.89 -2.31
C ALA A 21 -8.91 4.78 -1.32
N ILE A 22 -8.05 5.09 -0.35
CA ILE A 22 -7.82 4.18 0.78
C ILE A 22 -9.10 4.09 1.62
N GLN A 23 -9.47 2.89 2.03
CA GLN A 23 -10.61 2.70 2.91
C GLN A 23 -10.28 3.23 4.31
N PRO A 24 -11.07 4.16 4.88
CA PRO A 24 -10.83 4.67 6.23
C PRO A 24 -11.21 3.64 7.31
N GLY A 25 -10.61 3.77 8.50
CA GLY A 25 -10.99 3.00 9.68
C GLY A 25 -10.44 1.57 9.72
N VAL A 26 -9.51 1.21 8.82
CA VAL A 26 -8.82 -0.09 8.85
C VAL A 26 -7.70 -0.03 9.88
N PRO A 27 -7.61 -0.96 10.84
CA PRO A 27 -6.50 -1.03 11.79
C PRO A 27 -5.14 -1.03 11.09
N LEU A 28 -4.18 -0.25 11.60
CA LEU A 28 -2.89 -0.09 10.91
C LEU A 28 -2.05 -1.37 10.91
N ASP A 29 -2.17 -2.23 11.92
CA ASP A 29 -1.50 -3.54 11.93
C ASP A 29 -1.98 -4.42 10.77
N HIS A 30 -3.29 -4.50 10.56
CA HIS A 30 -3.87 -5.20 9.42
C HIS A 30 -3.44 -4.56 8.08
N ALA A 31 -3.43 -3.23 8.00
CA ALA A 31 -2.97 -2.53 6.81
C ALA A 31 -1.48 -2.78 6.51
N PHE A 32 -0.63 -2.90 7.54
CA PHE A 32 0.79 -3.26 7.40
C PHE A 32 0.98 -4.69 6.88
N ASP A 33 0.18 -5.65 7.36
CA ASP A 33 0.24 -7.04 6.90
C ASP A 33 -0.08 -7.13 5.39
N GLU A 34 -1.16 -6.49 4.97
CA GLU A 34 -1.58 -6.44 3.55
C GLU A 34 -0.55 -5.68 2.68
N LEU A 35 -0.02 -4.55 3.17
CA LEU A 35 1.04 -3.82 2.48
C LEU A 35 2.29 -4.69 2.26
N SER A 36 2.66 -5.51 3.24
CA SER A 36 3.84 -6.38 3.13
C SER A 36 3.67 -7.42 2.03
N VAL A 37 2.48 -8.02 1.92
CA VAL A 37 2.15 -8.95 0.83
C VAL A 37 2.19 -8.23 -0.52
N LEU A 38 1.57 -7.05 -0.61
CA LEU A 38 1.52 -6.24 -1.82
C LEU A 38 2.92 -5.88 -2.33
N LEU A 39 3.84 -5.48 -1.45
CA LEU A 39 5.22 -5.18 -1.80
C LEU A 39 5.97 -6.42 -2.33
N GLY A 40 5.71 -7.60 -1.78
CA GLY A 40 6.22 -8.86 -2.30
C GLY A 40 5.74 -9.14 -3.73
N CYS A 41 4.45 -8.92 -4.01
CA CYS A 41 3.89 -9.06 -5.35
C CYS A 41 4.51 -8.06 -6.34
N ILE A 42 4.64 -6.78 -5.94
CA ILE A 42 5.27 -5.75 -6.78
C ILE A 42 6.70 -6.15 -7.14
N ARG A 43 7.48 -6.61 -6.16
CA ARG A 43 8.87 -7.04 -6.39
C ARG A 43 8.94 -8.16 -7.42
N HIS A 44 8.13 -9.20 -7.26
CA HIS A 44 8.10 -10.32 -8.21
C HIS A 44 7.71 -9.85 -9.62
N LEU A 45 6.62 -9.09 -9.76
CA LEU A 45 6.17 -8.60 -11.06
C LEU A 45 7.19 -7.69 -11.76
N SER A 46 7.94 -6.90 -11.00
CA SER A 46 9.04 -6.09 -11.54
C SER A 46 10.19 -6.97 -12.05
N GLU A 47 10.56 -8.03 -11.33
CA GLU A 47 11.58 -8.99 -11.78
C GLU A 47 11.16 -9.68 -13.09
N GLU A 48 9.91 -10.14 -13.19
CA GLU A 48 9.36 -10.75 -14.42
C GLU A 48 9.36 -9.75 -15.60
N ALA A 49 9.05 -8.49 -15.33
CA ALA A 49 9.05 -7.44 -16.36
C ALA A 49 10.45 -7.16 -16.89
N GLU A 50 11.44 -7.08 -16.00
CA GLU A 50 12.82 -6.75 -16.33
C GLU A 50 13.57 -7.93 -16.97
N MET A 51 13.41 -9.12 -16.39
CA MET A 51 14.18 -10.31 -16.79
C MET A 51 13.55 -11.03 -17.99
N GLU A 52 12.21 -11.11 -18.04
CA GLU A 52 11.49 -11.87 -19.07
C GLU A 52 10.84 -10.98 -20.13
N GLY A 53 10.94 -9.65 -19.98
CA GLY A 53 10.29 -8.71 -20.89
C GLY A 53 8.77 -8.74 -20.81
N ASN A 54 8.20 -9.22 -19.69
CA ASN A 54 6.76 -9.33 -19.51
C ASN A 54 6.12 -7.94 -19.26
N LEU A 55 5.69 -7.29 -20.35
CA LEU A 55 5.11 -5.94 -20.31
C LEU A 55 3.82 -5.85 -19.48
N VAL A 56 3.06 -6.95 -19.37
CA VAL A 56 1.84 -7.00 -18.55
C VAL A 56 2.22 -6.99 -17.07
N ALA A 57 3.23 -7.76 -16.68
CA ALA A 57 3.75 -7.74 -15.32
C ALA A 57 4.27 -6.36 -14.93
N GLY A 58 5.01 -5.69 -15.83
CA GLY A 58 5.50 -4.32 -15.60
C GLY A 58 4.37 -3.30 -15.45
N SER A 59 3.32 -3.42 -16.27
CA SER A 59 2.13 -2.57 -16.17
C SER A 59 1.38 -2.79 -14.85
N ALA A 60 1.25 -4.04 -14.41
CA ALA A 60 0.66 -4.39 -13.13
C ALA A 60 1.49 -3.85 -11.96
N ALA A 61 2.81 -4.06 -11.96
CA ALA A 61 3.72 -3.54 -10.95
C ALA A 61 3.61 -2.02 -10.79
N ARG A 62 3.50 -1.27 -11.90
CA ARG A 62 3.31 0.18 -11.88
C ARG A 62 2.00 0.59 -11.18
N ILE A 63 0.89 -0.05 -11.50
CA ILE A 63 -0.43 0.23 -10.90
C ILE A 63 -0.42 -0.09 -9.41
N LEU A 64 0.08 -1.28 -9.05
CA LEU A 64 0.16 -1.74 -7.67
C LEU A 64 1.13 -0.89 -6.84
N SER A 65 2.20 -0.37 -7.43
CA SER A 65 3.11 0.57 -6.76
C SER A 65 2.42 1.89 -6.41
N ALA A 66 1.53 2.38 -7.27
CA ALA A 66 0.72 3.57 -6.96
C ALA A 66 -0.23 3.30 -5.78
N MET A 67 -0.85 2.12 -5.74
CA MET A 67 -1.67 1.67 -4.62
C MET A 67 -0.86 1.57 -3.31
N ALA A 68 0.29 0.92 -3.35
CA ALA A 68 1.16 0.77 -2.18
C ALA A 68 1.61 2.14 -1.64
N LYS A 69 1.97 3.07 -2.52
CA LYS A 69 2.34 4.44 -2.13
C LYS A 69 1.18 5.17 -1.43
N ALA A 70 -0.02 5.13 -1.98
CA ALA A 70 -1.19 5.75 -1.36
C ALA A 70 -1.50 5.12 0.01
N LEU A 71 -1.38 3.80 0.13
CA LEU A 71 -1.58 3.11 1.40
C LEU A 71 -0.54 3.54 2.44
N ILE A 72 0.74 3.60 2.09
CA ILE A 72 1.83 4.07 2.98
C ILE A 72 1.55 5.49 3.46
N ASN A 73 1.27 6.42 2.53
CA ASN A 73 0.97 7.81 2.87
C ASN A 73 -0.24 7.92 3.81
N ASP A 74 -1.30 7.14 3.59
CA ASP A 74 -2.52 7.18 4.41
C ASP A 74 -2.28 6.60 5.81
N MET A 75 -1.47 5.54 5.90
CA MET A 75 -1.04 4.97 7.17
C MET A 75 -0.15 5.94 7.95
N GLU A 76 0.75 6.67 7.30
CA GLU A 76 1.55 7.74 7.91
C GLU A 76 0.66 8.84 8.50
N MET A 77 -0.41 9.23 7.78
CA MET A 77 -1.41 10.16 8.34
C MET A 77 -2.12 9.58 9.56
N GLY A 78 -2.50 8.30 9.53
CA GLY A 78 -3.09 7.59 10.68
C GLY A 78 -2.16 7.54 11.88
N LEU A 79 -0.86 7.41 11.66
CA LEU A 79 0.18 7.50 12.69
C LEU A 79 0.28 8.91 13.27
N ASN A 80 0.23 9.94 12.43
CA ASN A 80 0.40 11.32 12.88
C ASN A 80 -0.84 11.89 13.59
N ARG A 81 -2.03 11.30 13.43
CA ARG A 81 -3.25 11.72 14.14
C ARG A 81 -3.29 11.36 15.62
N GLY A 82 -2.44 10.43 16.07
CA GLY A 82 -2.37 9.99 17.46
C GLY A 82 -1.17 10.54 18.24
N ALA A 83 -0.54 11.62 17.77
CA ALA A 83 0.61 12.30 18.38
C ALA A 83 0.22 13.64 19.01
#